data_AF-B8I0B2-F1
#
_entry.id   AF-B8I0B2-F1
#
_cell.length_a   1.000
_cell.length_b   1.000
_cell.length_c   1.000
_cell.angle_alpha   90.00
_cell.angle_beta   90.00
_cell.angle_gamma   90.00
#
_symmetry.space_group_name_H-M   'P 1'
#
loop_
_entity.id
_entity.type
_entity.pdbx_description
1 polymer ?
#
loop_
_entity_poly.entity_id
_entity_poly.type
_entity_poly.pdbx_seq_one_letter_code
_entity_poly.pdbx_strand_id
1 'polypeptide(L)'
;MDEILCINCKKPMKGDDKKWFCDCGMTVWKVTSGKLLSPVHLRQLMEQGRTEMLTFRSKKNKPFKAMLAINGTRTEFVFENAGKDQDADDEANRYMALDRKEVRVRVESGQPGIVDLTIESLDMPRYFQKINFGLGSTREAECMGIIVAADYAKFYIPDFSEKTMRIQVNSEEFSNYILRETKPRDKEMQYFISYAWEKLGGFRAFEAVYTPKRRRKNEGGNVSRKFPSGIFPWLEKNVENQELDESIRVFLPRNPAVYRQFKASFHVAQLLEVDDDEYVIYEVPLELKKALDTWYSMVSSISTNTNSLKREE
;
A
#
# COMPACT_ATOMS: atom_id res chain seq x y z
N MET A 1 -20.73 2.99 29.00
CA MET A 1 -20.70 2.48 27.61
C MET A 1 -19.25 2.40 27.21
N ASP A 2 -18.75 1.22 26.89
CA ASP A 2 -17.34 1.04 26.55
C ASP A 2 -16.99 1.82 25.29
N GLU A 3 -15.91 2.59 25.38
CA GLU A 3 -15.37 3.40 24.31
C GLU A 3 -14.94 2.49 23.14
N ILE A 4 -15.50 2.72 21.94
CA ILE A 4 -15.15 1.94 20.75
C ILE A 4 -13.94 2.58 20.10
N LEU A 5 -12.81 1.87 20.09
CA LEU A 5 -11.56 2.34 19.51
C LEU A 5 -11.50 2.06 18.01
N CYS A 6 -10.93 2.97 17.24
CA CYS A 6 -10.77 2.82 15.80
C CYS A 6 -9.77 1.71 15.46
N ILE A 7 -10.11 0.83 14.53
CA ILE A 7 -9.22 -0.26 14.08
C ILE A 7 -7.89 0.25 13.49
N ASN A 8 -7.92 1.42 12.81
CA ASN A 8 -6.78 1.96 12.08
C ASN A 8 -5.76 2.70 12.96
N CYS A 9 -6.21 3.41 14.01
CA CYS A 9 -5.32 4.26 14.82
C CYS A 9 -5.47 4.09 16.33
N LYS A 10 -6.35 3.17 16.77
CA LYS A 10 -6.65 2.86 18.18
C LYS A 10 -7.16 4.04 19.03
N LYS A 11 -7.50 5.18 18.41
CA LYS A 11 -8.15 6.32 19.07
C LYS A 11 -9.67 6.14 19.13
N PRO A 12 -10.37 6.80 20.06
CA PRO A 12 -11.83 6.70 20.18
C PRO A 12 -12.60 7.12 18.92
N MET A 13 -13.61 6.34 18.55
CA MET A 13 -14.56 6.69 17.50
C MET A 13 -15.55 7.75 18.01
N LYS A 14 -15.76 8.80 17.22
CA LYS A 14 -16.80 9.82 17.43
C LYS A 14 -18.04 9.47 16.60
N GLY A 15 -19.18 10.08 16.88
CA GLY A 15 -20.41 9.86 16.10
C GLY A 15 -21.30 11.09 16.04
N ASP A 16 -21.90 11.31 14.86
CA ASP A 16 -22.99 12.25 14.63
C ASP A 16 -24.28 11.48 14.28
N ASP A 17 -25.34 12.15 13.85
CA ASP A 17 -26.62 11.51 13.50
C ASP A 17 -26.53 10.54 12.30
N LYS A 18 -25.54 10.70 11.43
CA LYS A 18 -25.45 9.98 10.14
C LYS A 18 -24.36 8.93 10.11
N LYS A 19 -23.27 9.11 10.85
CA LYS A 19 -22.07 8.27 10.76
C LYS A 19 -21.27 8.24 12.07
N TRP A 20 -20.48 7.19 12.22
CA TRP A 20 -19.35 7.15 13.13
C TRP A 20 -18.08 7.48 12.36
N PHE A 21 -17.18 8.24 12.97
CA PHE A 21 -15.93 8.66 12.34
C PHE A 21 -14.77 8.77 13.33
N CYS A 22 -13.56 8.66 12.82
CA CYS A 22 -12.32 8.87 13.57
C CYS A 22 -11.47 9.94 12.91
N ASP A 23 -10.63 10.61 13.70
CA ASP A 23 -9.70 11.64 13.23
C ASP A 23 -8.66 11.10 12.21
N CYS A 24 -8.45 9.78 12.12
CA CYS A 24 -7.60 9.15 11.10
C CYS A 24 -8.29 8.97 9.72
N GLY A 25 -9.53 9.44 9.59
CA GLY A 25 -10.34 9.37 8.36
C GLY A 25 -11.30 8.19 8.28
N MET A 26 -11.28 7.24 9.24
CA MET A 26 -12.23 6.12 9.28
C MET A 26 -13.67 6.65 9.33
N THR A 27 -14.54 6.14 8.47
CA THR A 27 -15.96 6.51 8.43
C THR A 27 -16.83 5.27 8.24
N VAL A 28 -17.80 5.09 9.15
CA VAL A 28 -18.84 4.05 9.08
C VAL A 28 -20.20 4.71 9.11
N TRP A 29 -21.00 4.54 8.06
CA TRP A 29 -22.35 5.13 8.01
C TRP A 29 -23.31 4.36 8.90
N LYS A 30 -24.10 5.08 9.72
CA LYS A 30 -25.13 4.46 10.57
C LYS A 30 -26.21 3.79 9.72
N VAL A 31 -26.49 4.33 8.53
CA VAL A 31 -27.39 3.70 7.56
C VAL A 31 -26.64 3.37 6.28
N THR A 32 -26.60 2.10 5.91
CA THR A 32 -25.93 1.62 4.69
C THR A 32 -26.89 0.72 3.93
N SER A 33 -27.15 1.02 2.65
CA SER A 33 -28.05 0.24 1.76
C SER A 33 -29.37 -0.14 2.43
N GLY A 34 -30.03 0.83 3.08
CA GLY A 34 -31.34 0.65 3.74
C GLY A 34 -31.31 -0.11 5.08
N LYS A 35 -30.14 -0.48 5.61
CA LYS A 35 -29.97 -1.10 6.93
C LYS A 35 -29.37 -0.11 7.92
N LEU A 36 -30.01 0.02 9.09
CA LEU A 36 -29.45 0.72 10.24
C LEU A 36 -28.45 -0.21 10.95
N LEU A 37 -27.21 0.25 11.09
CA LEU A 37 -26.16 -0.40 11.86
C LEU A 37 -26.29 0.00 13.34
N SER A 38 -26.09 -0.95 14.23
CA SER A 38 -26.07 -0.74 15.67
C SER A 38 -24.65 -0.44 16.16
N PRO A 39 -24.47 0.12 17.37
CA PRO A 39 -23.15 0.22 18.00
C PRO A 39 -22.43 -1.13 18.15
N VAL A 40 -23.18 -2.24 18.22
CA VAL A 40 -22.61 -3.60 18.24
C VAL A 40 -21.96 -3.92 16.89
N HIS A 41 -22.60 -3.59 15.77
CA HIS A 41 -21.99 -3.76 14.44
C HIS A 41 -20.77 -2.86 14.26
N LEU A 42 -20.79 -1.64 14.82
CA LEU A 42 -19.61 -0.78 14.83
C LEU A 42 -18.47 -1.41 15.62
N ARG A 43 -18.75 -1.95 16.81
CA ARG A 43 -17.77 -2.65 17.63
C ARG A 43 -17.16 -3.83 16.88
N GLN A 44 -17.99 -4.68 16.27
CA GLN A 44 -17.53 -5.78 15.41
C GLN A 44 -16.63 -5.30 14.27
N LEU A 45 -17.03 -4.23 13.56
CA LEU A 45 -16.20 -3.65 12.50
C LEU A 45 -14.84 -3.14 13.01
N MET A 46 -14.81 -2.56 14.20
CA MET A 46 -13.58 -1.99 14.76
C MET A 46 -12.67 -3.04 15.43
N GLU A 47 -13.23 -4.11 15.97
CA GLU A 47 -12.48 -5.16 16.65
C GLU A 47 -12.08 -6.29 15.69
N GLN A 48 -12.98 -6.67 14.78
CA GLN A 48 -12.84 -7.85 13.90
C GLN A 48 -12.61 -7.47 12.44
N GLY A 49 -12.70 -6.19 12.09
CA GLY A 49 -12.60 -5.71 10.70
C GLY A 49 -13.81 -6.04 9.83
N ARG A 50 -14.82 -6.75 10.36
CA ARG A 50 -16.05 -7.12 9.63
C ARG A 50 -17.25 -7.29 10.57
N THR A 51 -18.46 -7.22 10.02
CA THR A 51 -19.71 -7.58 10.72
C THR A 51 -20.07 -9.03 10.51
N GLU A 52 -21.04 -9.50 11.29
CA GLU A 52 -21.84 -10.66 10.92
C GLU A 52 -22.60 -10.46 9.59
N MET A 53 -23.21 -11.53 9.08
CA MET A 53 -24.01 -11.50 7.86
C MET A 53 -25.29 -10.70 8.08
N LEU A 54 -25.43 -9.58 7.36
CA LEU A 54 -26.56 -8.67 7.47
C LEU A 54 -27.38 -8.65 6.18
N THR A 55 -28.68 -8.40 6.32
CA THR A 55 -29.58 -8.20 5.17
C THR A 55 -29.66 -6.72 4.81
N PHE A 56 -29.26 -6.39 3.58
CA PHE A 56 -29.28 -5.05 2.97
C PHE A 56 -30.30 -4.97 1.83
N ARG A 57 -30.56 -3.76 1.34
CA ARG A 57 -31.44 -3.49 0.19
C ARG A 57 -30.64 -2.84 -0.94
N SER A 58 -30.72 -3.42 -2.13
CA SER A 58 -30.07 -2.88 -3.34
C SER A 58 -30.78 -1.60 -3.82
N LYS A 59 -30.16 -0.89 -4.78
CA LYS A 59 -30.79 0.27 -5.44
C LYS A 59 -32.13 -0.05 -6.11
N LYS A 60 -32.38 -1.32 -6.48
CA LYS A 60 -33.65 -1.82 -7.03
C LYS A 60 -34.61 -2.36 -5.94
N ASN A 61 -34.35 -2.02 -4.67
CA ASN A 61 -35.09 -2.46 -3.48
C ASN A 61 -35.17 -3.99 -3.27
N LYS A 62 -34.29 -4.76 -3.92
CA LYS A 62 -34.18 -6.21 -3.68
C LYS A 62 -33.30 -6.48 -2.45
N PRO A 63 -33.74 -7.32 -1.50
CA PRO A 63 -32.92 -7.70 -0.36
C PRO A 63 -31.75 -8.57 -0.82
N PHE A 64 -30.59 -8.37 -0.20
CA PHE A 64 -29.41 -9.23 -0.37
C PHE A 64 -28.71 -9.39 0.98
N LYS A 65 -28.07 -10.53 1.20
CA LYS A 65 -27.27 -10.76 2.40
C LYS A 65 -25.80 -10.47 2.07
N ALA A 66 -25.13 -9.71 2.93
CA ALA A 66 -23.69 -9.43 2.84
C ALA A 66 -23.14 -9.14 4.24
N MET A 67 -21.83 -9.32 4.42
CA MET A 67 -21.09 -8.74 5.53
C MET A 67 -20.59 -7.35 5.12
N LEU A 68 -20.39 -6.46 6.10
CA LEU A 68 -19.60 -5.25 5.89
C LEU A 68 -18.19 -5.51 6.38
N ALA A 69 -17.18 -5.22 5.57
CA ALA A 69 -15.77 -5.32 5.93
C ALA A 69 -15.07 -3.97 5.79
N ILE A 70 -14.05 -3.73 6.61
CA ILE A 70 -13.23 -2.52 6.53
C ILE A 70 -12.26 -2.63 5.36
N ASN A 71 -12.29 -1.62 4.49
CA ASN A 71 -11.36 -1.42 3.39
C ASN A 71 -10.74 -0.02 3.50
N GLY A 72 -9.50 0.05 4.01
CA GLY A 72 -8.82 1.30 4.31
C GLY A 72 -9.58 2.10 5.39
N THR A 73 -10.24 3.19 5.00
CA THR A 73 -11.01 4.07 5.90
C THR A 73 -12.53 3.97 5.71
N ARG A 74 -13.02 3.00 4.92
CA ARG A 74 -14.45 2.83 4.62
C ARG A 74 -14.87 1.38 4.76
N THR A 75 -16.17 1.12 4.62
CA THR A 75 -16.74 -0.23 4.61
C THR A 75 -17.11 -0.68 3.19
N GLU A 76 -16.88 -1.95 2.86
CA GLU A 76 -17.31 -2.60 1.61
C GLU A 76 -18.17 -3.83 1.87
N PHE A 77 -18.97 -4.24 0.87
CA PHE A 77 -19.82 -5.42 0.96
C PHE A 77 -19.07 -6.69 0.56
N VAL A 78 -19.15 -7.72 1.41
CA VAL A 78 -18.63 -9.06 1.16
C VAL A 78 -19.82 -10.02 1.10
N PHE A 79 -20.00 -10.73 0.00
CA PHE A 79 -21.14 -11.63 -0.22
C PHE A 79 -20.72 -13.08 -0.03
N GLU A 80 -21.53 -13.89 0.66
CA GLU A 80 -21.39 -15.35 0.62
C GLU A 80 -21.96 -15.85 -0.72
N ASN A 81 -21.16 -16.60 -1.48
CA ASN A 81 -21.63 -17.26 -2.69
C ASN A 81 -22.58 -18.40 -2.30
N ALA A 82 -23.81 -18.38 -2.81
CA ALA A 82 -24.80 -19.42 -2.54
C ALA A 82 -24.49 -20.70 -3.34
N GLY A 83 -23.72 -21.61 -2.74
CA GLY A 83 -23.87 -23.08 -2.77
C GLY A 83 -23.68 -23.84 -4.09
N LYS A 84 -22.59 -24.62 -4.16
CA LYS A 84 -22.59 -26.09 -4.15
C LYS A 84 -21.16 -26.57 -3.77
N ASP A 85 -21.11 -27.67 -3.02
CA ASP A 85 -19.92 -28.39 -2.49
C ASP A 85 -19.42 -27.96 -1.09
N GLN A 86 -20.19 -28.39 -0.08
CA GLN A 86 -19.91 -28.21 1.35
C GLN A 86 -18.70 -29.00 1.89
N ASP A 87 -18.03 -29.80 1.06
CA ASP A 87 -16.76 -30.46 1.44
C ASP A 87 -15.52 -29.70 0.92
N ALA A 88 -15.70 -28.68 0.07
CA ALA A 88 -14.64 -27.79 -0.42
C ALA A 88 -14.58 -26.44 0.32
N ASP A 89 -15.65 -26.09 1.05
CA ASP A 89 -15.82 -24.77 1.67
C ASP A 89 -14.97 -24.55 2.93
N ASP A 90 -14.56 -25.61 3.64
CA ASP A 90 -13.60 -25.49 4.75
C ASP A 90 -12.17 -25.26 4.24
N GLU A 91 -11.85 -25.75 3.05
CA GLU A 91 -10.55 -25.53 2.40
C GLU A 91 -10.53 -24.15 1.73
N ALA A 92 -11.57 -23.77 0.98
CA ALA A 92 -11.69 -22.46 0.34
C ALA A 92 -11.80 -21.29 1.33
N ASN A 93 -12.50 -21.44 2.47
CA ASN A 93 -12.51 -20.42 3.52
C ASN A 93 -11.21 -20.38 4.33
N ARG A 94 -10.49 -21.51 4.50
CA ARG A 94 -9.10 -21.50 4.99
C ARG A 94 -8.16 -20.79 4.02
N TYR A 95 -8.38 -20.90 2.71
CA TYR A 95 -7.62 -20.21 1.67
C TYR A 95 -7.93 -18.70 1.61
N MET A 96 -9.16 -18.27 1.92
CA MET A 96 -9.56 -16.85 1.92
C MET A 96 -9.27 -16.13 3.24
N ALA A 97 -9.22 -16.81 4.38
CA ALA A 97 -8.75 -16.21 5.63
C ALA A 97 -7.25 -15.90 5.52
N LEU A 98 -6.86 -14.63 5.74
CA LEU A 98 -5.45 -14.28 5.91
C LEU A 98 -4.90 -15.11 7.08
N ASP A 99 -3.89 -15.95 6.84
CA ASP A 99 -3.17 -16.61 7.93
C ASP A 99 -2.48 -15.51 8.74
N ARG A 100 -2.55 -15.59 10.07
CA ARG A 100 -1.84 -14.67 10.97
C ARG A 100 -0.31 -14.72 10.75
N LYS A 101 0.19 -15.79 10.15
CA LYS A 101 1.61 -15.93 9.76
C LYS A 101 1.89 -15.42 8.35
N GLU A 102 0.95 -14.75 7.69
CA GLU A 102 1.13 -14.31 6.30
C GLU A 102 1.04 -12.80 6.15
N VAL A 103 1.84 -12.30 5.20
CA VAL A 103 1.68 -10.99 4.58
C VAL A 103 1.40 -11.24 3.10
N ARG A 104 0.18 -10.95 2.65
CA ARG A 104 -0.19 -11.05 1.23
C ARG A 104 0.16 -9.75 0.54
N VAL A 105 0.89 -9.87 -0.55
CA VAL A 105 1.32 -8.74 -1.37
C VAL A 105 0.87 -8.99 -2.79
N ARG A 106 0.23 -7.98 -3.39
CA ARG A 106 -0.07 -7.98 -4.83
C ARG A 106 0.58 -6.76 -5.46
N VAL A 107 1.47 -7.03 -6.42
CA VAL A 107 2.26 -6.03 -7.12
C VAL A 107 1.89 -6.11 -8.59
N GLU A 108 1.24 -5.06 -9.11
CA GLU A 108 0.79 -5.06 -10.49
C GLU A 108 1.35 -3.88 -11.29
N SER A 109 2.15 -4.16 -12.31
CA SER A 109 2.60 -3.16 -13.26
C SER A 109 1.86 -3.29 -14.59
N GLY A 110 0.86 -2.43 -14.80
CA GLY A 110 0.15 -2.29 -16.07
C GLY A 110 0.86 -1.39 -17.08
N GLN A 111 1.76 -0.52 -16.59
CA GLN A 111 2.51 0.48 -17.36
C GLN A 111 3.96 0.55 -16.83
N PRO A 112 4.95 0.76 -17.72
CA PRO A 112 6.35 0.92 -17.30
C PRO A 112 6.49 1.98 -16.19
N GLY A 113 7.25 1.67 -15.14
CA GLY A 113 7.49 2.59 -14.02
C GLY A 113 6.36 2.75 -13.01
N ILE A 114 5.16 2.22 -13.29
CA ILE A 114 3.99 2.37 -12.41
C ILE A 114 3.60 1.01 -11.84
N VAL A 115 3.24 1.01 -10.56
CA VAL A 115 2.76 -0.18 -9.85
C VAL A 115 1.49 0.12 -9.07
N ASP A 116 0.51 -0.78 -9.14
CA ASP A 116 -0.58 -0.87 -8.17
C ASP A 116 -0.14 -1.86 -7.09
N LEU A 117 0.09 -1.36 -5.87
CA LEU A 117 0.57 -2.15 -4.75
C LEU A 117 -0.54 -2.35 -3.72
N THR A 118 -0.78 -3.62 -3.35
CA THR A 118 -1.66 -4.00 -2.24
C THR A 118 -0.87 -4.80 -1.22
N ILE A 119 -1.01 -4.49 0.07
CA ILE A 119 -0.41 -5.23 1.18
C ILE A 119 -1.51 -5.51 2.22
N GLU A 120 -1.64 -6.78 2.58
CA GLU A 120 -2.66 -7.27 3.51
C GLU A 120 -2.04 -8.21 4.54
N SER A 121 -2.31 -7.95 5.81
CA SER A 121 -2.03 -8.86 6.91
C SER A 121 -3.00 -8.57 8.05
N LEU A 122 -3.16 -9.50 8.99
CA LEU A 122 -4.00 -9.28 10.17
C LEU A 122 -3.36 -8.31 11.17
N ASP A 123 -2.04 -8.16 11.13
CA ASP A 123 -1.28 -7.37 12.10
C ASP A 123 -0.98 -5.94 11.61
N MET A 124 -1.50 -5.53 10.44
CA MET A 124 -1.37 -4.16 9.92
C MET A 124 -2.61 -3.71 9.11
N PRO A 125 -2.89 -2.40 9.02
CA PRO A 125 -3.95 -1.89 8.16
C PRO A 125 -3.73 -2.27 6.69
N ARG A 126 -4.81 -2.63 5.98
CA ARG A 126 -4.75 -2.86 4.53
C ARG A 126 -4.20 -1.63 3.83
N TYR A 127 -3.15 -1.84 3.05
CA TYR A 127 -2.51 -0.80 2.27
C TYR A 127 -2.82 -1.02 0.78
N PHE A 128 -3.22 0.06 0.10
CA PHE A 128 -3.39 0.10 -1.34
C PHE A 128 -2.93 1.45 -1.88
N GLN A 129 -2.03 1.44 -2.87
CA GLN A 129 -1.65 2.65 -3.57
C GLN A 129 -1.08 2.38 -4.96
N LYS A 130 -1.37 3.29 -5.89
CA LYS A 130 -0.67 3.37 -7.17
C LYS A 130 0.58 4.24 -7.00
N ILE A 131 1.75 3.69 -7.27
CA ILE A 131 3.05 4.36 -7.09
C ILE A 131 3.71 4.52 -8.47
N ASN A 132 4.29 5.71 -8.70
CA ASN A 132 5.08 6.01 -9.89
C ASN A 132 6.55 6.14 -9.52
N PHE A 133 7.38 5.24 -10.06
CA PHE A 133 8.83 5.23 -9.92
C PHE A 133 9.57 5.87 -11.11
N GLY A 134 8.83 6.52 -12.02
CA GLY A 134 9.39 7.26 -13.15
C GLY A 134 9.72 6.35 -14.34
N LEU A 135 10.77 6.69 -15.08
CA LEU A 135 11.19 5.89 -16.23
C LEU A 135 11.82 4.56 -15.75
N GLY A 136 11.19 3.46 -16.13
CA GLY A 136 11.68 2.12 -15.85
C GLY A 136 10.81 1.05 -16.48
N SER A 137 11.30 -0.18 -16.59
CA SER A 137 10.52 -1.29 -17.12
C SER A 137 9.43 -1.75 -16.14
N THR A 138 8.44 -2.53 -16.61
CA THR A 138 7.41 -3.10 -15.73
C THR A 138 8.03 -4.03 -14.68
N ARG A 139 9.14 -4.72 -15.04
CA ARG A 139 9.89 -5.62 -14.15
C ARG A 139 10.57 -4.84 -13.02
N GLU A 140 11.19 -3.71 -13.34
CA GLU A 140 11.78 -2.81 -12.35
C GLU A 140 10.70 -2.25 -11.40
N ALA A 141 9.55 -1.85 -11.94
CA ALA A 141 8.43 -1.35 -11.15
C ALA A 141 7.87 -2.41 -10.19
N GLU A 142 7.73 -3.66 -10.64
CA GLU A 142 7.32 -4.76 -9.78
C GLU A 142 8.37 -5.06 -8.69
N CYS A 143 9.66 -5.00 -9.03
CA CYS A 143 10.74 -5.16 -8.05
C CYS A 143 10.71 -4.08 -6.97
N MET A 144 10.59 -2.81 -7.36
CA MET A 144 10.45 -1.70 -6.42
C MET A 144 9.17 -1.82 -5.58
N GLY A 145 8.07 -2.31 -6.15
CA GLY A 145 6.84 -2.60 -5.42
C GLY A 145 7.03 -3.64 -4.31
N ILE A 146 7.80 -4.70 -4.57
CA ILE A 146 8.18 -5.69 -3.55
C ILE A 146 9.05 -5.06 -2.46
N ILE A 147 10.04 -4.23 -2.84
CA ILE A 147 10.90 -3.54 -1.87
C ILE A 147 10.06 -2.66 -0.93
N VAL A 148 9.14 -1.86 -1.49
CA VAL A 148 8.17 -1.08 -0.69
C VAL A 148 7.37 -1.99 0.23
N ALA A 149 6.84 -3.11 -0.29
CA ALA A 149 6.01 -4.00 0.50
C ALA A 149 6.75 -4.62 1.68
N ALA A 150 7.99 -5.05 1.47
CA ALA A 150 8.83 -5.65 2.49
C ALA A 150 9.18 -4.64 3.59
N ASP A 151 9.67 -3.45 3.23
CA ASP A 151 10.01 -2.41 4.21
C ASP A 151 8.75 -1.90 4.95
N TYR A 152 7.61 -1.77 4.25
CA TYR A 152 6.32 -1.39 4.87
C TYR A 152 5.85 -2.42 5.88
N ALA A 153 5.88 -3.71 5.53
CA ALA A 153 5.50 -4.77 6.47
C ALA A 153 6.43 -4.81 7.68
N LYS A 154 7.75 -4.65 7.49
CA LYS A 154 8.73 -4.57 8.60
C LYS A 154 8.46 -3.40 9.54
N PHE A 155 8.04 -2.25 9.00
CA PHE A 155 7.73 -1.08 9.81
C PHE A 155 6.51 -1.29 10.71
N TYR A 156 5.44 -1.92 10.21
CA TYR A 156 4.18 -2.06 10.95
C TYR A 156 4.05 -3.36 11.76
N ILE A 157 4.77 -4.43 11.39
CA ILE A 157 4.65 -5.75 12.02
C ILE A 157 5.91 -6.04 12.84
N PRO A 158 5.87 -5.92 14.19
CA PRO A 158 7.04 -6.14 15.03
C PRO A 158 7.64 -7.55 14.93
N ASP A 159 6.79 -8.57 14.71
CA ASP A 159 7.16 -9.98 14.56
C ASP A 159 7.27 -10.41 13.08
N PHE A 160 7.65 -9.50 12.18
CA PHE A 160 7.71 -9.78 10.73
C PHE A 160 8.58 -11.00 10.38
N SER A 161 9.59 -11.31 11.18
CA SER A 161 10.48 -12.47 11.00
C SER A 161 9.75 -13.80 11.10
N GLU A 162 8.59 -13.86 11.76
CA GLU A 162 7.75 -15.05 11.85
C GLU A 162 6.74 -15.16 10.71
N LYS A 163 6.63 -14.12 9.87
CA LYS A 163 5.68 -14.07 8.76
C LYS A 163 6.29 -14.62 7.47
N THR A 164 5.44 -15.23 6.65
CA THR A 164 5.71 -15.59 5.27
C THR A 164 5.13 -14.53 4.34
N MET A 165 5.92 -13.97 3.43
CA MET A 165 5.42 -13.08 2.39
C MET A 165 4.89 -13.86 1.18
N ARG A 166 3.58 -13.79 0.92
CA ARG A 166 2.97 -14.37 -0.29
C ARG A 166 2.77 -13.29 -1.34
N ILE A 167 3.59 -13.32 -2.39
CA ILE A 167 3.68 -12.25 -3.38
C ILE A 167 3.03 -12.70 -4.69
N GLN A 168 2.11 -11.90 -5.20
CA GLN A 168 1.52 -12.06 -6.53
C GLN A 168 2.03 -10.95 -7.44
N VAL A 169 2.59 -11.34 -8.59
CA VAL A 169 3.13 -10.43 -9.61
C VAL A 169 2.49 -10.72 -10.96
N ASN A 170 2.43 -9.73 -11.85
CA ASN A 170 1.83 -9.90 -13.18
C ASN A 170 2.84 -9.93 -14.33
N SER A 171 4.15 -9.94 -14.04
CA SER A 171 5.20 -10.25 -15.00
C SER A 171 5.79 -11.63 -14.72
N GLU A 172 5.59 -12.55 -15.67
CA GLU A 172 6.19 -13.90 -15.64
C GLU A 172 7.72 -13.85 -15.63
N GLU A 173 8.30 -12.96 -16.44
CA GLU A 173 9.75 -12.80 -16.47
C GLU A 173 10.28 -12.33 -15.10
N PHE A 174 9.57 -11.41 -14.43
CA PHE A 174 9.96 -10.96 -13.11
C PHE A 174 9.75 -12.04 -12.02
N SER A 175 8.70 -12.87 -12.10
CA SER A 175 8.55 -14.00 -11.18
C SER A 175 9.74 -14.95 -11.28
N ASN A 176 10.22 -15.22 -12.48
CA ASN A 176 11.37 -16.10 -12.69
C ASN A 176 12.67 -15.48 -12.16
N TYR A 177 12.79 -14.14 -12.20
CA TYR A 177 13.90 -13.42 -11.60
C TYR A 177 13.91 -13.52 -10.08
N ILE A 178 12.80 -13.18 -9.42
CA ILE A 178 12.75 -13.16 -7.94
C ILE A 178 12.87 -14.56 -7.33
N LEU A 179 12.44 -15.59 -8.07
CA LEU A 179 12.59 -17.01 -7.70
C LEU A 179 13.96 -17.61 -8.07
N ARG A 180 14.90 -16.82 -8.60
CA ARG A 180 16.26 -17.24 -9.02
C ARG A 180 16.29 -18.27 -10.17
N GLU A 181 15.19 -18.44 -10.89
CA GLU A 181 15.13 -19.34 -12.04
C GLU A 181 15.89 -18.76 -13.24
N THR A 182 15.87 -17.43 -13.39
CA THR A 182 16.59 -16.72 -14.44
C THR A 182 17.30 -15.50 -13.89
N LYS A 183 18.38 -15.09 -14.57
CA LYS A 183 19.17 -13.91 -14.20
C LYS A 183 18.93 -12.78 -15.21
N PRO A 184 18.56 -11.56 -14.76
CA PRO A 184 18.45 -10.42 -15.66
C PRO A 184 19.80 -10.06 -16.27
N ARG A 185 19.79 -9.62 -17.54
CA ARG A 185 21.01 -9.16 -18.22
C ARG A 185 21.48 -7.79 -17.73
N ASP A 186 20.51 -6.93 -17.42
CA ASP A 186 20.75 -5.57 -16.96
C ASP A 186 21.34 -5.57 -15.54
N LYS A 187 22.40 -4.79 -15.30
CA LYS A 187 23.12 -4.74 -14.02
C LYS A 187 22.31 -4.05 -12.93
N GLU A 188 21.53 -3.04 -13.29
CA GLU A 188 20.71 -2.31 -12.34
C GLU A 188 19.56 -3.19 -11.85
N MET A 189 18.90 -3.90 -12.76
CA MET A 189 17.88 -4.88 -12.40
C MET A 189 18.45 -6.00 -11.50
N GLN A 190 19.66 -6.48 -11.78
CA GLN A 190 20.35 -7.43 -10.89
C GLN A 190 20.54 -6.85 -9.48
N TYR A 191 20.94 -5.59 -9.36
CA TYR A 191 21.05 -4.90 -8.08
C TYR A 191 19.70 -4.79 -7.37
N PHE A 192 18.62 -4.41 -8.08
CA PHE A 192 17.29 -4.29 -7.47
C PHE A 192 16.79 -5.62 -6.92
N ILE A 193 16.99 -6.71 -7.66
CA ILE A 193 16.61 -8.05 -7.19
C ILE A 193 17.45 -8.48 -5.99
N SER A 194 18.75 -8.22 -6.00
CA SER A 194 19.62 -8.49 -4.85
C SER A 194 19.14 -7.74 -3.61
N TYR A 195 18.78 -6.46 -3.76
CA TYR A 195 18.22 -5.65 -2.69
C TYR A 195 16.87 -6.20 -2.21
N ALA A 196 15.98 -6.58 -3.13
CA ALA A 196 14.72 -7.22 -2.80
C ALA A 196 14.92 -8.51 -2.00
N TRP A 197 15.88 -9.37 -2.38
CA TRP A 197 16.20 -10.58 -1.61
C TRP A 197 16.72 -10.28 -0.21
N GLU A 198 17.55 -9.25 -0.04
CA GLU A 198 18.00 -8.83 1.30
C GLU A 198 16.78 -8.43 2.16
N LYS A 199 15.84 -7.68 1.59
CA LYS A 199 14.62 -7.28 2.29
C LYS A 199 13.73 -8.48 2.62
N LEU A 200 13.50 -9.36 1.65
CA LEU A 200 12.69 -10.57 1.82
C LEU A 200 13.32 -11.60 2.76
N GLY A 201 14.66 -11.67 2.82
CA GLY A 201 15.41 -12.57 3.69
C GLY A 201 15.23 -12.30 5.18
N GLY A 202 14.65 -11.15 5.55
CA GLY A 202 14.26 -10.86 6.93
C GLY A 202 12.97 -11.55 7.38
N PHE A 203 12.17 -12.09 6.46
CA PHE A 203 10.94 -12.82 6.75
C PHE A 203 11.24 -14.32 6.91
N ARG A 204 10.31 -15.07 7.53
CA ARG A 204 10.45 -16.52 7.70
C ARG A 204 10.66 -17.23 6.36
N ALA A 205 9.90 -16.81 5.37
CA ALA A 205 9.97 -17.27 3.99
C ALA A 205 9.28 -16.24 3.08
N PHE A 206 9.49 -16.37 1.78
CA PHE A 206 8.64 -15.72 0.79
C PHE A 206 8.31 -16.69 -0.35
N GLU A 207 7.17 -16.45 -0.96
CA GLU A 207 6.72 -17.13 -2.18
C GLU A 207 6.33 -16.06 -3.20
N ALA A 208 6.61 -16.31 -4.47
CA ALA A 208 6.19 -15.44 -5.57
C ALA A 208 5.42 -16.25 -6.61
N VAL A 209 4.24 -15.78 -7.00
CA VAL A 209 3.36 -16.45 -7.97
C VAL A 209 3.01 -15.49 -9.09
N TYR A 210 3.22 -15.92 -10.33
CA TYR A 210 2.74 -15.21 -11.50
C TYR A 210 1.21 -15.31 -11.60
N THR A 211 0.55 -14.16 -11.54
CA THR A 211 -0.90 -14.01 -11.70
C THR A 211 -1.19 -12.99 -12.80
N PRO A 212 -1.58 -13.42 -14.01
CA PRO A 212 -1.74 -12.51 -15.15
C PRO A 212 -2.86 -11.49 -14.94
N LYS A 213 -2.57 -10.22 -15.23
CA LYS A 213 -3.57 -9.15 -15.32
C LYS A 213 -3.92 -8.90 -16.79
N ARG A 214 -5.21 -8.96 -17.15
CA ARG A 214 -5.67 -8.57 -18.50
C ARG A 214 -5.36 -7.09 -18.73
N ARG A 215 -4.46 -6.78 -19.67
CA ARG A 215 -4.20 -5.41 -20.12
C ARG A 215 -5.47 -4.86 -20.78
N ARG A 216 -6.09 -3.84 -20.19
CA ARG A 216 -7.19 -3.12 -20.82
C ARG A 216 -6.60 -2.18 -21.87
N LYS A 217 -7.03 -2.30 -23.13
CA LYS A 217 -6.73 -1.30 -24.16
C LYS A 217 -7.27 0.05 -23.67
N ASN A 218 -6.40 1.06 -23.59
CA ASN A 218 -6.71 2.49 -23.39
C ASN A 218 -6.71 3.07 -21.96
N GLU A 219 -6.05 2.47 -20.97
CA GLU A 219 -5.69 3.27 -19.78
C GLU A 219 -4.52 4.19 -20.14
N GLY A 220 -4.84 5.43 -20.55
CA GLY A 220 -3.87 6.52 -20.52
C GLY A 220 -3.39 6.72 -19.08
N GLY A 221 -2.09 6.95 -18.91
CA GLY A 221 -1.45 7.10 -17.61
C GLY A 221 -1.88 8.37 -16.90
N ASN A 222 -3.05 8.36 -16.28
CA ASN A 222 -3.43 9.41 -15.34
C ASN A 222 -2.71 9.13 -14.02
N VAL A 223 -1.40 9.35 -14.02
CA VAL A 223 -0.62 9.36 -12.79
C VAL A 223 -1.08 10.58 -12.00
N SER A 224 -1.52 10.35 -10.77
CA SER A 224 -1.90 11.42 -9.86
C SER A 224 -0.78 12.47 -9.80
N ARG A 225 -1.12 13.76 -9.93
CA ARG A 225 -0.18 14.87 -9.69
C ARG A 225 0.23 14.99 -8.21
N LYS A 226 -0.43 14.26 -7.32
CA LYS A 226 -0.11 14.25 -5.89
C LYS A 226 0.99 13.25 -5.60
N PHE A 227 1.86 13.59 -4.66
CA PHE A 227 2.84 12.65 -4.13
C PHE A 227 2.15 11.44 -3.50
N PRO A 228 2.77 10.25 -3.62
CA PRO A 228 2.28 9.06 -2.94
C PRO A 228 2.36 9.25 -1.42
N SER A 229 1.39 8.69 -0.69
CA SER A 229 1.24 8.91 0.74
C SER A 229 1.58 7.66 1.53
N GLY A 230 2.47 7.80 2.50
CA GLY A 230 2.81 6.75 3.46
C GLY A 230 3.50 5.53 2.85
N ILE A 231 4.21 5.70 1.74
CA ILE A 231 4.90 4.59 1.07
C ILE A 231 6.24 4.26 1.72
N PHE A 232 6.83 5.20 2.47
CA PHE A 232 8.08 5.07 3.20
C PHE A 232 7.95 5.61 4.63
N PRO A 233 7.10 5.02 5.49
CA PRO A 233 6.85 5.52 6.85
C PRO A 233 8.10 5.57 7.76
N TRP A 234 9.18 4.88 7.40
CA TRP A 234 10.48 4.93 8.09
C TRP A 234 11.43 5.99 7.54
N LEU A 235 11.08 6.71 6.45
CA LEU A 235 11.99 7.64 5.81
C LEU A 235 12.07 8.95 6.59
N GLU A 236 13.28 9.26 7.03
CA GLU A 236 13.60 10.52 7.70
C GLU A 236 14.12 11.55 6.70
N LYS A 237 13.86 12.83 6.97
CA LYS A 237 14.34 13.93 6.14
C LYS A 237 15.80 14.22 6.46
N ASN A 238 16.68 13.97 5.49
CA ASN A 238 18.09 14.32 5.57
C ASN A 238 18.49 15.22 4.39
N VAL A 239 18.72 16.51 4.68
CA VAL A 239 19.01 17.54 3.66
C VAL A 239 19.99 18.59 4.18
N GLU A 240 20.78 19.16 3.29
CA GLU A 240 21.67 20.29 3.56
C GLU A 240 21.38 21.43 2.57
N ASN A 241 21.15 22.65 3.08
CA ASN A 241 20.96 23.82 2.21
C ASN A 241 22.33 24.41 1.85
N GLN A 242 22.57 24.62 0.56
CA GLN A 242 23.75 25.31 0.03
C GLN A 242 23.31 26.72 -0.39
N GLU A 243 23.27 27.66 0.56
CA GLU A 243 22.72 29.02 0.33
C GLU A 243 23.49 29.79 -0.76
N LEU A 244 24.79 29.54 -0.92
CA LEU A 244 25.63 30.18 -1.93
C LEU A 244 25.35 29.66 -3.35
N ASP A 245 24.98 28.38 -3.46
CA ASP A 245 24.78 27.69 -4.74
C ASP A 245 23.28 27.62 -5.13
N GLU A 246 22.41 28.28 -4.35
CA GLU A 246 20.95 28.25 -4.51
C GLU A 246 20.37 26.82 -4.64
N SER A 247 20.98 25.86 -3.93
CA SER A 247 20.65 24.44 -4.04
C SER A 247 20.47 23.76 -2.68
N ILE A 248 19.89 22.57 -2.70
CA ILE A 248 19.66 21.70 -1.55
C ILE A 248 20.24 20.34 -1.91
N ARG A 249 21.15 19.84 -1.07
CA ARG A 249 21.59 18.45 -1.12
C ARG A 249 20.61 17.58 -0.35
N VAL A 250 20.17 16.49 -0.97
CA VAL A 250 19.21 15.55 -0.43
C VAL A 250 19.89 14.19 -0.32
N PHE A 251 20.00 13.69 0.90
CA PHE A 251 20.65 12.42 1.22
C PHE A 251 19.57 11.36 1.35
N LEU A 252 19.47 10.47 0.36
CA LEU A 252 18.51 9.38 0.38
C LEU A 252 19.22 8.08 0.73
N PRO A 253 18.61 7.20 1.54
CA PRO A 253 19.19 5.87 1.76
C PRO A 253 19.35 5.17 0.41
N ARG A 254 20.36 4.31 0.29
CA ARG A 254 20.62 3.48 -0.90
C ARG A 254 19.57 2.37 -1.09
N ASN A 255 18.31 2.76 -1.18
CA ASN A 255 17.12 1.95 -1.38
C ASN A 255 16.51 2.29 -2.76
N PRO A 256 16.48 1.33 -3.72
CA PRO A 256 15.95 1.53 -5.07
C PRO A 256 14.58 2.19 -5.14
N ALA A 257 13.65 1.76 -4.30
CA ALA A 257 12.30 2.31 -4.31
C ALA A 257 12.30 3.79 -3.91
N VAL A 258 13.11 4.18 -2.91
CA VAL A 258 13.17 5.56 -2.39
C VAL A 258 13.73 6.51 -3.44
N TYR A 259 14.95 6.25 -3.92
CA TYR A 259 15.59 7.21 -4.84
C TYR A 259 14.91 7.25 -6.22
N ARG A 260 14.32 6.14 -6.69
CA ARG A 260 13.54 6.14 -7.95
C ARG A 260 12.25 6.93 -7.79
N GLN A 261 11.53 6.76 -6.69
CA GLN A 261 10.31 7.53 -6.44
C GLN A 261 10.61 9.02 -6.24
N PHE A 262 11.72 9.35 -5.55
CA PHE A 262 12.20 10.71 -5.42
C PHE A 262 12.50 11.34 -6.79
N LYS A 263 13.31 10.68 -7.63
CA LYS A 263 13.65 11.16 -8.98
C LYS A 263 12.42 11.31 -9.88
N ALA A 264 11.40 10.45 -9.71
CA ALA A 264 10.12 10.58 -10.39
C ALA A 264 9.32 11.82 -9.94
N SER A 265 9.50 12.24 -8.69
CA SER A 265 8.85 13.42 -8.09
C SER A 265 9.59 14.72 -8.43
N PHE A 266 10.91 14.66 -8.50
CA PHE A 266 11.81 15.78 -8.77
C PHE A 266 12.65 15.52 -10.02
N HIS A 267 12.03 15.66 -11.20
CA HIS A 267 12.70 15.39 -12.47
C HIS A 267 13.97 16.24 -12.69
N VAL A 268 14.00 17.47 -12.15
CA VAL A 268 15.17 18.37 -12.20
C VAL A 268 16.32 17.99 -11.26
N ALA A 269 16.11 17.07 -10.31
CA ALA A 269 17.13 16.70 -9.33
C ALA A 269 18.36 16.07 -10.00
N GLN A 270 19.56 16.53 -9.72
CA GLN A 270 20.80 16.02 -10.32
C GLN A 270 21.46 15.04 -9.36
N LEU A 271 21.86 13.87 -9.85
CA LEU A 271 22.58 12.89 -9.04
C LEU A 271 24.02 13.39 -8.88
N LEU A 272 24.51 13.47 -7.64
CA LEU A 272 25.91 13.76 -7.34
C LEU A 272 26.67 12.44 -7.21
N GLU A 273 27.81 12.32 -7.88
CA GLU A 273 28.73 11.19 -7.69
C GLU A 273 29.50 11.39 -6.39
N VAL A 274 29.25 10.52 -5.41
CA VAL A 274 29.95 10.51 -4.13
C VAL A 274 30.27 9.06 -3.78
N ASP A 275 31.47 8.81 -3.24
CA ASP A 275 31.94 7.50 -2.77
C ASP A 275 31.34 7.15 -1.40
N ASP A 276 30.04 7.42 -1.24
CA ASP A 276 29.29 7.13 -0.02
C ASP A 276 28.42 5.88 -0.26
N ASP A 277 28.76 4.79 0.42
CA ASP A 277 28.03 3.53 0.26
C ASP A 277 26.65 3.53 0.93
N GLU A 278 26.38 4.47 1.83
CA GLU A 278 25.15 4.57 2.63
C GLU A 278 24.08 5.39 1.91
N TYR A 279 24.47 6.50 1.26
CA TYR A 279 23.55 7.46 0.68
C TYR A 279 23.67 7.62 -0.84
N VAL A 280 22.54 7.85 -1.48
CA VAL A 280 22.43 8.41 -2.83
C VAL A 280 22.10 9.89 -2.68
N ILE A 281 22.99 10.76 -3.17
CA ILE A 281 22.89 12.20 -2.95
C ILE A 281 22.37 12.89 -4.22
N TYR A 282 21.31 13.66 -4.07
CA TYR A 282 20.76 14.51 -5.14
C TYR A 282 20.92 15.99 -4.82
N GLU A 283 21.19 16.79 -5.84
CA GLU A 283 21.08 18.23 -5.78
C GLU A 283 19.74 18.69 -6.37
N VAL A 284 19.04 19.58 -5.66
CA VAL A 284 17.75 20.14 -6.06
C VAL A 284 17.78 21.67 -5.91
N PRO A 285 17.19 22.44 -6.83
CA PRO A 285 17.06 23.90 -6.68
C PRO A 285 16.36 24.32 -5.37
N LEU A 286 16.85 25.38 -4.73
CA LEU A 286 16.33 25.89 -3.44
C LEU A 286 14.85 26.30 -3.51
N GLU A 287 14.39 26.75 -4.67
CA GLU A 287 12.98 27.08 -4.95
C GLU A 287 12.01 25.90 -4.72
N LEU A 288 12.49 24.65 -4.81
CA LEU A 288 11.70 23.45 -4.59
C LEU A 288 11.64 23.01 -3.12
N LYS A 289 12.22 23.77 -2.17
CA LYS A 289 12.23 23.46 -0.73
C LYS A 289 10.85 23.09 -0.19
N LYS A 290 9.82 23.87 -0.53
CA LYS A 290 8.43 23.60 -0.09
C LYS A 290 7.88 22.30 -0.66
N ALA A 291 8.18 22.01 -1.93
CA ALA A 291 7.76 20.77 -2.57
C ALA A 291 8.50 19.56 -1.96
N LEU A 292 9.78 19.71 -1.64
CA LEU A 292 10.61 18.72 -0.95
C LEU A 292 10.07 18.39 0.45
N ASP A 293 9.74 19.42 1.23
CA ASP A 293 9.13 19.27 2.56
C ASP A 293 7.80 18.53 2.47
N THR A 294 6.98 18.90 1.48
CA THR A 294 5.68 18.25 1.22
C THR A 294 5.88 16.79 0.79
N TRP A 295 6.88 16.51 -0.05
CA TRP A 295 7.18 15.15 -0.49
C TRP A 295 7.54 14.27 0.69
N TYR A 296 8.50 14.69 1.53
CA TYR A 296 8.89 13.96 2.74
C TYR A 296 7.67 13.71 3.64
N SER A 297 6.91 14.76 3.96
CA SER A 297 5.71 14.64 4.80
C SER A 297 4.66 13.69 4.23
N MET A 298 4.50 13.64 2.91
CA MET A 298 3.54 12.76 2.24
C MET A 298 4.05 11.32 2.23
N VAL A 299 5.29 11.07 1.79
CA VAL A 299 5.79 9.70 1.65
C VAL A 299 6.04 9.02 2.99
N SER A 300 6.39 9.76 4.04
CA SER A 300 6.59 9.23 5.39
C SER A 300 5.35 9.28 6.27
N SER A 301 4.22 9.80 5.77
CA SER A 301 2.99 9.87 6.55
C SER A 301 2.59 8.47 7.02
N ILE A 302 2.62 8.22 8.33
CA ILE A 302 1.95 7.06 8.90
C ILE A 302 0.48 7.18 8.52
N SER A 303 -0.10 6.13 7.97
CA SER A 303 -1.39 6.15 7.26
C SER A 303 -2.56 6.69 8.11
N THR A 304 -2.67 8.01 8.22
CA THR A 304 -3.87 8.78 8.53
C THR A 304 -4.33 9.38 7.21
N ASN A 305 -5.28 8.72 6.55
CA ASN A 305 -5.64 9.04 5.17
C ASN A 305 -6.46 10.35 5.12
N THR A 306 -5.79 11.50 4.99
CA THR A 306 -6.39 12.77 4.58
C THR A 306 -6.39 12.91 3.07
N ASN A 307 -7.56 12.73 2.45
CA ASN A 307 -7.86 13.36 1.17
C ASN A 307 -9.36 13.63 1.06
N SER A 308 -9.77 14.79 1.60
CA SER A 308 -11.00 15.49 1.23
C SER A 308 -10.82 16.08 -0.17
N LEU A 309 -11.61 15.60 -1.13
CA LEU A 309 -11.88 16.33 -2.37
C LEU A 309 -12.64 17.61 -2.00
N LYS A 310 -11.95 18.75 -2.03
CA LYS A 310 -12.59 20.05 -2.23
C LYS A 310 -13.26 20.00 -3.62
N ARG A 311 -14.58 20.16 -3.66
CA ARG A 311 -15.26 20.73 -4.82
C ARG A 311 -15.50 22.19 -4.47
N GLU A 312 -14.78 23.05 -5.17
CA GLU A 312 -15.16 24.45 -5.36
C GLU A 312 -16.38 24.47 -6.29
N GLU A 313 -17.35 25.29 -5.88
CA GLU A 313 -18.47 25.92 -6.62
C GLU A 313 -19.37 25.04 -7.52
#